data_AF-A0A839QEJ3-F1
#
_entry.id   AF-A0A839QEJ3-F1
#
_cell.length_a   1.000
_cell.length_b   1.000
_cell.length_c   1.000
_cell.angle_alpha   90.00
_cell.angle_beta   90.00
_cell.angle_gamma   90.00
#
_symmetry.space_group_name_H-M   'P 1'
#
loop_
_entity.id
_entity.type
_entity.pdbx_description
1 polymer ?
#
loop_
_entity_poly.entity_id
_entity_poly.type
_entity_poly.pdbx_seq_one_letter_code
_entity_poly.pdbx_strand_id
1 'polypeptide(L)' 'MSHTPGVWIVRHDDSPHHRVVGVFANLGEAASFAERMQDRFENGLFYARYEIGYRFDAGSSGYSSSS' A
#
# COMPACT_ATOMS: atom_id res chain seq x y z
N MET A 1 8.36 16.11 -15.15
CA MET A 1 8.40 15.61 -13.75
C MET A 1 7.86 14.20 -13.76
N SER A 2 8.73 13.19 -13.61
CA SER A 2 8.29 11.80 -13.53
C SER A 2 7.56 11.60 -12.20
N HIS A 3 6.25 11.35 -12.23
CA HIS A 3 5.53 10.94 -11.03
C HIS A 3 5.96 9.51 -10.71
N THR A 4 6.77 9.33 -9.66
CA THR A 4 7.06 7.98 -9.14
C THR A 4 5.71 7.33 -8.77
N PRO A 5 5.37 6.15 -9.32
CA PRO A 5 4.14 5.47 -8.95
C PRO A 5 4.14 5.21 -7.45
N GLY A 6 2.98 5.35 -6.81
CA GLY A 6 2.86 5.17 -5.38
C GLY A 6 1.42 4.85 -4.99
N VAL A 7 1.27 4.27 -3.81
CA VAL A 7 -0.02 3.90 -3.22
C VAL A 7 -0.17 4.57 -1.86
N TRP A 8 -1.41 4.75 -1.46
CA TRP A 8 -1.80 5.23 -0.14
C TRP A 8 -2.26 4.03 0.69
N ILE A 9 -1.62 3.81 1.83
CA ILE A 9 -1.96 2.70 2.72
C ILE A 9 -2.62 3.28 3.97
N VAL A 10 -3.85 2.86 4.24
CA VAL A 10 -4.59 3.15 5.47
C VAL A 10 -4.30 2.06 6.48
N ARG A 11 -3.93 2.43 7.71
CA ARG A 11 -3.60 1.52 8.80
C ARG A 11 -4.36 1.89 10.06
N HIS A 12 -4.63 0.87 10.87
CA HIS A 12 -5.14 1.01 12.23
C HIS A 12 -4.02 1.53 13.14
N ASP A 13 -4.29 2.58 13.92
CA ASP A 13 -3.35 3.10 14.93
C ASP A 13 -3.29 2.21 16.18
N ASP A 14 -2.99 0.94 15.97
CA ASP A 14 -2.85 -0.06 17.01
C ASP A 14 -1.38 -0.49 17.09
N SER A 15 -0.66 0.11 18.02
CA SER A 15 0.71 -0.31 18.35
C SER A 15 0.68 -1.68 19.03
N PRO A 16 1.56 -2.64 18.66
CA PRO A 16 2.70 -2.49 17.76
C PRO A 16 2.44 -2.96 16.31
N HIS A 17 1.24 -3.45 15.98
CA HIS A 17 1.02 -4.23 14.75
C HIS A 17 0.53 -3.41 13.55
N HIS A 18 0.02 -2.19 13.76
CA HIS A 18 -0.45 -1.23 12.75
C HIS A 18 -1.03 -1.90 11.49
N ARG A 19 -2.13 -2.63 11.68
CA ARG A 19 -2.73 -3.47 10.62
C ARG A 19 -3.17 -2.63 9.43
N VAL A 20 -2.88 -3.10 8.22
CA VAL A 20 -3.37 -2.50 6.98
C VAL A 20 -4.86 -2.75 6.85
N VAL A 21 -5.61 -1.66 6.63
CA VAL A 21 -7.07 -1.68 6.47
C VAL A 21 -7.48 -1.42 5.02
N GLY A 22 -6.64 -0.73 4.24
CA GLY A 22 -6.88 -0.51 2.82
C GLY A 22 -5.66 0.03 2.07
N VAL A 23 -5.65 -0.16 0.75
CA VAL A 23 -4.62 0.31 -0.17
C VAL A 23 -5.30 1.00 -1.35
N PHE A 24 -4.87 2.21 -1.69
CA PHE A 24 -5.53 3.08 -2.67
C PHE A 24 -4.52 3.70 -3.64
N ALA A 25 -4.95 3.99 -4.86
CA ALA A 25 -4.09 4.62 -5.86
C ALA A 25 -3.90 6.13 -5.62
N ASN A 26 -4.88 6.80 -5.00
CA ASN A 26 -4.85 8.24 -4.77
C ASN A 26 -5.23 8.60 -3.32
N LEU A 27 -4.84 9.83 -2.95
CA LEU A 27 -5.03 10.37 -1.60
C LEU A 27 -6.51 10.52 -1.25
N GLY A 28 -7.34 11.00 -2.19
CA GLY A 28 -8.74 11.28 -1.94
C GLY A 28 -9.51 10.04 -1.49
N GLU A 29 -9.31 8.92 -2.19
CA GLU A 29 -9.92 7.64 -1.82
C GLU A 29 -9.45 7.14 -0.45
N ALA A 30 -8.15 7.25 -0.14
CA ALA A 30 -7.61 6.85 1.15
C ALA A 30 -8.16 7.69 2.31
N ALA A 31 -8.23 9.01 2.12
CA ALA A 31 -8.78 9.94 3.11
C ALA A 31 -10.27 9.67 3.36
N SER A 32 -11.08 9.63 2.29
CA SER A 32 -12.51 9.35 2.41
C SER A 32 -12.81 7.95 2.95
N PHE A 33 -11.91 6.98 2.77
CA PHE A 33 -12.03 5.69 3.44
C PHE A 33 -11.73 5.79 4.93
N ALA A 34 -10.63 6.44 5.31
CA ALA A 34 -10.23 6.60 6.71
C ALA A 34 -11.31 7.33 7.52
N GLU A 35 -11.86 8.44 7.00
CA GLU A 35 -12.91 9.22 7.66
C GLU A 35 -14.18 8.40 7.91
N ARG A 36 -14.60 7.56 6.95
CA ARG A 36 -15.80 6.70 7.10
C ARG A 36 -15.61 5.54 8.07
N MET A 37 -14.37 5.14 8.30
CA MET A 37 -14.03 3.95 9.06
C MET A 37 -13.45 4.26 10.44
N GLN A 38 -13.04 5.51 10.71
CA GLN A 38 -12.37 5.90 11.97
C GLN A 38 -13.11 5.43 13.22
N ASP A 39 -14.44 5.52 13.26
CA ASP A 39 -15.25 5.17 14.43
C ASP A 39 -15.32 3.65 14.70
N ARG A 40 -14.85 2.83 13.74
CA ARG A 40 -14.85 1.36 13.86
C ARG A 40 -13.55 0.81 14.43
N PHE A 41 -12.53 1.65 14.59
CA PHE A 41 -11.20 1.25 15.04
C PHE A 41 -10.82 2.06 16.28
N GLU A 42 -10.51 1.37 17.38
CA GLU A 42 -9.95 2.00 18.58
C GLU A 42 -8.68 2.78 18.20
N ASN A 43 -8.50 4.01 18.69
CA ASN A 43 -7.40 4.92 18.31
C ASN A 43 -7.41 5.40 16.84
N GLY A 44 -8.39 4.97 16.04
CA GLY A 44 -8.64 5.48 14.70
C GLY A 44 -7.73 4.91 13.62
N LEU A 45 -7.75 5.57 12.46
CA LEU A 45 -7.01 5.18 11.26
C LEU A 45 -6.09 6.31 10.81
N PHE A 46 -4.94 5.95 10.26
CA PHE A 46 -4.02 6.89 9.63
C PHE A 46 -3.58 6.39 8.26
N TYR A 47 -3.19 7.30 7.37
CA TYR A 47 -2.77 6.96 6.02
C TYR A 47 -1.46 7.64 5.62
N ALA A 48 -0.66 6.94 4.82
CA ALA A 48 0.61 7.45 4.29
C ALA A 48 0.85 6.97 2.85
N ARG A 49 1.57 7.78 2.08
CA ARG A 49 2.00 7.43 0.71
C ARG A 49 3.26 6.57 0.77
N TYR A 50 3.25 5.49 0.02
CA TYR A 50 4.37 4.59 -0.19
C TYR A 50 4.71 4.56 -1.68
N GLU A 51 5.97 4.81 -1.99
CA GLU A 51 6.44 4.77 -3.36
C GLU A 51 6.62 3.31 -3.80
N ILE A 52 6.06 2.96 -4.95
CA ILE A 52 6.27 1.66 -5.56
C ILE A 52 7.58 1.78 -6.34
N GLY A 53 8.66 1.24 -5.78
CA GLY A 53 9.87 1.00 -6.55
C GLY A 53 9.57 0.07 -7.74
N TYR A 54 10.16 0.35 -8.89
CA TYR A 54 10.05 -0.55 -10.04
C TYR A 54 10.89 -1.81 -9.77
N ARG A 55 10.24 -2.96 -9.56
CA ARG A 55 10.92 -4.27 -9.56
C ARG A 55 10.73 -4.88 -10.95
N PHE A 56 11.77 -4.75 -11.78
CA PHE A 56 11.87 -5.48 -13.03
C PHE A 56 12.28 -6.91 -12.71
N ASP A 57 11.33 -7.78 -12.36
CA ASP A 57 11.53 -9.21 -12.50
C ASP A 57 11.39 -9.54 -14.00
N ALA A 58 12.41 -9.21 -14.79
CA ALA A 58 12.70 -10.05 -15.95
C ALA A 58 13.07 -11.40 -15.35
N GLY A 59 12.07 -12.27 -15.21
CA GLY A 59 12.26 -13.64 -14.81
C GLY A 59 13.47 -14.16 -15.57
N SER A 60 14.50 -14.54 -14.81
CA SER A 60 15.71 -15.16 -15.31
C SER A 60 15.30 -16.18 -16.36
N SER A 61 15.60 -15.87 -17.62
CA SER A 61 15.26 -16.74 -18.74
C SER A 61 15.91 -18.10 -18.52
N GLY A 62 15.08 -19.14 -18.53
CA GLY A 62 15.44 -20.49 -18.94
C GLY A 62 16.29 -21.30 -17.97
N TYR A 63 15.66 -22.26 -17.29
CA TYR A 63 16.29 -23.57 -17.17
C TYR A 63 16.27 -24.21 -18.56
N SER A 64 17.40 -24.19 -19.26
CA SER A 64 17.61 -25.04 -20.42
C SER A 64 17.83 -26.46 -19.91
N SER A 65 16.77 -27.28 -19.86
CA SER A 65 16.95 -28.73 -19.80
C SER A 65 17.27 -29.21 -21.20
N SER A 66 18.55 -29.30 -21.51
CA SER A 66 19.03 -30.16 -22.58
C SER A 66 18.97 -31.60 -22.08
N SER A 67 18.06 -32.40 -22.65
CA SER A 67 18.07 -33.86 -22.59
C SER A 67 17.43 -34.42 -23.85
#